data_AF-A0A2V6U4E8-F1
#
_entry.id   AF-A0A2V6U4E8-F1
#
_cell.length_a   1.000
_cell.length_b   1.000
_cell.length_c   1.000
_cell.angle_alpha   90.00
_cell.angle_beta   90.00
_cell.angle_gamma   90.00
#
_symmetry.space_group_name_H-M   'P 1'
#
loop_
_entity.id
_entity.type
_entity.pdbx_description
1 polymer ?
#
loop_
_entity_poly.entity_id
_entity_poly.type
_entity_poly.pdbx_seq_one_letter_code
_entity_poly.pdbx_strand_id
1 'polypeptide(L)'
;MLTEEALIFVVALGALGLVVLGTLELLWPSKPRHPVRRSTPPAPAVASASRRVDAAAERRWRSNRPRHAASAHDSHVRRPQSTEPSRPVPPFKRVPRARPPQPVEPAPLEPVAARAVSIVDRCFTLYQEHRYADVVTVATAALADDAPAARRPADGKEAAALWSVVALAQQGLGDQAGARAALEAAIATAPETDRVTYQRQLATLALGVAQDLIASAGAHVAPDSENRVSALREALAWLEGGRAAAPGDAALRELATTAETLLWPAYEQVVMALVQRQEFNAARRLLREALEHERLPSARAETFRELFSGTFAGEIGQLTAQAIRSMQDARETEALGALERAERLLQTVHDEALPPKRREEVDRRLWWGYNKLGLRRVEGGAFEEALDPLLRALRLAGTAPDRQSETRAALVQAFEGWTEASALAIREVADAGDREAAIVHSDKLWTRLSTALEEGLSERELAGAFTRVRRLFEEIGRER
;
A
#
# COMPACT_ATOMS: atom_id res chain seq x y z
N MET A 1 52.88 -5.64 30.03
CA MET A 1 52.42 -6.94 29.51
C MET A 1 50.93 -6.78 29.21
N LEU A 2 50.57 -6.21 28.05
CA LEU A 2 49.18 -6.18 27.60
C LEU A 2 48.83 -7.61 27.20
N THR A 3 47.77 -8.15 27.80
CA THR A 3 47.30 -9.51 27.55
C THR A 3 46.92 -9.66 26.07
N GLU A 4 47.21 -10.82 25.50
CA GLU A 4 46.96 -11.15 24.09
C GLU A 4 45.52 -10.83 23.64
N GLU A 5 44.57 -10.95 24.56
CA GLU A 5 43.16 -10.59 24.39
C GLU A 5 42.93 -9.09 24.15
N ALA A 6 43.72 -8.21 24.79
CA ALA A 6 43.64 -6.76 24.58
C ALA A 6 44.17 -6.38 23.19
N LEU A 7 45.17 -7.10 22.67
CA LEU A 7 45.67 -6.89 21.32
C LEU A 7 44.63 -7.30 20.27
N ILE A 8 43.95 -8.44 20.48
CA ILE A 8 42.88 -8.93 19.59
C ILE A 8 41.72 -7.93 19.56
N PHE A 9 41.30 -7.39 20.71
CA PHE A 9 40.23 -6.39 20.76
C PHE A 9 40.57 -5.10 20.02
N VAL A 10 41.81 -4.61 20.12
CA VAL A 10 42.24 -3.40 19.41
C VAL A 10 42.31 -3.64 17.90
N VAL A 11 42.79 -4.81 17.47
CA VAL A 11 42.83 -5.18 16.04
C VAL A 11 41.40 -5.35 15.49
N ALA A 12 40.50 -5.97 16.26
CA ALA A 12 39.10 -6.13 15.86
C ALA A 12 38.37 -4.79 15.75
N LEU A 13 38.61 -3.85 16.68
CA LEU A 13 38.07 -2.49 16.60
C LEU A 13 38.65 -1.70 15.42
N GLY A 14 39.95 -1.86 15.13
CA GLY A 14 40.57 -1.27 13.95
C GLY A 14 40.00 -1.80 12.63
N ALA A 15 39.78 -3.12 12.54
CA ALA A 15 39.15 -3.75 11.38
C ALA A 15 37.69 -3.30 11.20
N LEU A 16 36.92 -3.22 12.29
CA LEU A 16 35.54 -2.73 12.26
C LEU A 16 35.49 -1.26 11.82
N GLY A 17 36.40 -0.42 12.31
CA GLY A 17 36.55 0.97 11.90
C GLY A 17 36.85 1.12 10.40
N LEU A 18 37.73 0.27 9.84
CA LEU A 18 38.05 0.26 8.42
C LEU A 18 36.88 -0.22 7.54
N VAL A 19 36.07 -1.17 8.01
CA VAL A 19 34.86 -1.61 7.30
C VAL A 19 33.79 -0.51 7.30
N VAL A 20 33.61 0.19 8.41
CA VAL A 20 32.71 1.35 8.49
C VAL A 20 33.21 2.49 7.58
N LEU A 21 34.51 2.74 7.53
CA LEU A 21 35.09 3.75 6.64
C LEU A 21 34.94 3.37 5.16
N GLY A 22 35.16 2.11 4.80
CA GLY A 22 35.00 1.60 3.44
C GLY A 22 33.55 1.58 2.95
N THR A 23 32.58 1.32 3.84
CA THR A 23 31.15 1.40 3.50
C THR A 23 30.67 2.85 3.35
N LEU A 24 31.22 3.78 4.14
CA LEU A 24 31.01 5.21 3.97
C LEU A 24 31.59 5.76 2.65
N GLU A 25 32.75 5.26 2.21
CA GLU A 25 33.37 5.69 0.95
C GLU A 25 32.65 5.12 -0.29
N LEU A 26 31.99 3.95 -0.15
CA LEU A 26 31.10 3.40 -1.18
C LEU A 26 29.79 4.19 -1.33
N LEU A 27 29.27 4.73 -0.22
CA LEU A 27 28.07 5.56 -0.20
C LEU A 27 28.36 7.02 -0.60
N TRP A 28 29.61 7.47 -0.46
CA TRP A 28 30.04 8.84 -0.71
C TRP A 28 31.50 8.90 -1.21
N PRO A 29 31.74 8.83 -2.53
CA PRO A 29 33.10 8.92 -3.05
C PRO A 29 33.67 10.34 -2.84
N SER A 30 34.64 10.46 -1.94
CA SER A 30 35.19 11.74 -1.46
C SER A 30 36.14 12.47 -2.42
N LYS A 31 36.15 12.15 -3.72
CA LYS A 31 36.99 12.87 -4.71
C LYS A 31 36.27 13.07 -6.05
N PRO A 32 36.03 14.32 -6.49
CA PRO A 32 35.63 14.60 -7.85
C PRO A 32 36.81 14.34 -8.81
N ARG A 33 36.67 13.36 -9.71
CA ARG A 33 37.54 13.24 -10.89
C ARG A 33 37.18 14.39 -11.84
N HIS A 34 37.92 15.49 -11.76
CA HIS A 34 37.85 16.55 -12.77
C HIS A 34 38.40 16.03 -14.12
N PRO A 35 37.68 16.17 -15.24
CA PRO A 35 38.29 16.06 -16.55
C PRO A 35 39.14 17.31 -16.82
N VAL A 36 40.44 17.12 -16.97
CA VAL A 36 41.39 18.15 -17.43
C VAL A 36 41.04 18.52 -18.87
N ARG A 37 40.41 19.69 -19.07
CA ARG A 37 40.29 20.30 -20.39
C ARG A 37 41.41 21.33 -20.53
N ARG A 38 42.35 21.03 -21.42
CA ARG A 38 43.49 21.88 -21.80
C ARG A 38 43.02 23.26 -22.26
N SER A 39 43.69 24.27 -21.73
CA SER A 39 43.63 25.67 -22.16
C SER A 39 44.23 25.84 -23.57
N THR A 40 43.59 26.66 -24.41
CA THR A 40 44.18 27.27 -25.61
C THR A 40 43.51 28.66 -25.78
N PRO A 41 44.25 29.73 -26.15
CA PRO A 41 43.98 31.12 -25.73
C PRO A 41 42.98 31.89 -26.63
N PRO A 42 42.56 33.12 -26.25
CA PRO A 42 41.43 33.82 -26.86
C PRO A 42 41.81 34.94 -27.85
N ALA A 43 40.91 35.23 -28.81
CA ALA A 43 40.54 36.55 -29.36
C ALA A 43 39.59 36.40 -30.59
N PRO A 44 38.86 37.44 -31.03
CA PRO A 44 38.03 38.37 -30.28
C PRO A 44 36.58 38.51 -30.84
N ALA A 45 35.81 39.35 -30.17
CA ALA A 45 34.37 39.63 -30.29
C ALA A 45 33.86 40.12 -31.65
N VAL A 46 32.60 39.76 -31.97
CA VAL A 46 31.65 40.62 -32.71
C VAL A 46 30.25 40.47 -32.10
N ALA A 47 29.62 41.63 -31.93
CA ALA A 47 28.36 41.92 -31.28
C ALA A 47 27.10 41.53 -32.07
N SER A 48 26.00 41.28 -31.33
CA SER A 48 24.61 41.77 -31.58
C SER A 48 23.64 40.89 -30.79
N ALA A 49 23.10 41.30 -29.64
CA ALA A 49 21.98 42.22 -29.42
C ALA A 49 20.59 41.70 -29.86
N SER A 50 19.67 41.73 -28.89
CA SER A 50 18.19 41.71 -28.97
C SER A 50 17.49 40.34 -29.11
N ARG A 51 16.29 40.07 -28.58
CA ARG A 51 15.32 40.60 -27.60
C ARG A 51 14.08 39.68 -27.74
N ARG A 52 13.20 39.61 -26.73
CA ARG A 52 11.88 38.87 -26.61
C ARG A 52 12.03 37.52 -25.90
N VAL A 53 11.55 37.27 -24.67
CA VAL A 53 10.28 37.57 -23.96
C VAL A 53 9.04 36.97 -24.63
N ASP A 54 8.54 35.96 -23.94
CA ASP A 54 7.19 35.37 -23.82
C ASP A 54 6.47 34.77 -25.04
N ALA A 55 6.20 33.47 -24.96
CA ALA A 55 4.83 32.96 -24.80
C ALA A 55 4.83 31.44 -24.56
N ALA A 56 4.22 31.06 -23.45
CA ALA A 56 3.83 29.71 -23.09
C ALA A 56 2.78 29.15 -24.05
N ALA A 57 2.83 27.83 -24.32
CA ALA A 57 1.69 26.92 -24.19
C ALA A 57 2.05 25.51 -24.69
N GLU A 58 1.80 24.55 -23.80
CA GLU A 58 1.29 23.21 -24.11
C GLU A 58 2.12 22.30 -25.02
N ARG A 59 2.71 21.25 -24.42
CA ARG A 59 2.69 19.91 -25.03
C ARG A 59 3.00 18.80 -24.02
N ARG A 60 1.89 18.23 -23.53
CA ARG A 60 1.59 16.79 -23.28
C ARG A 60 2.73 15.88 -22.80
N TRP A 61 2.51 15.41 -21.56
CA TRP A 61 2.90 14.12 -21.02
C TRP A 61 2.88 12.97 -22.04
N ARG A 62 3.98 12.21 -22.11
CA ARG A 62 4.04 10.87 -22.73
C ARG A 62 4.50 9.87 -21.69
N SER A 63 3.56 9.05 -21.22
CA SER A 63 3.81 7.83 -20.46
C SER A 63 4.24 6.70 -21.41
N ASN A 64 5.44 6.15 -21.21
CA ASN A 64 5.91 4.94 -21.88
C ASN A 64 5.52 3.70 -21.06
N ARG A 65 4.59 2.88 -21.59
CA ARG A 65 4.49 1.45 -21.31
C ARG A 65 4.31 0.73 -22.65
N PRO A 66 5.16 -0.25 -23.01
CA PRO A 66 4.96 -1.03 -24.23
C PRO A 66 3.95 -2.16 -23.99
N ARG A 67 2.96 -2.24 -24.89
CA ARG A 67 2.11 -3.41 -25.16
C ARG A 67 2.55 -4.02 -26.48
N HIS A 68 2.82 -5.32 -26.50
CA HIS A 68 2.68 -6.19 -27.67
C HIS A 68 1.68 -7.29 -27.23
N ALA A 69 0.47 -7.30 -27.81
CA ALA A 69 0.09 -7.99 -29.06
C ALA A 69 -0.08 -9.49 -28.79
N ALA A 70 -1.30 -10.04 -28.78
CA ALA A 70 -2.19 -10.36 -29.91
C ALA A 70 -2.43 -11.89 -29.82
N SER A 71 -3.55 -12.52 -30.13
CA SER A 71 -4.80 -12.19 -30.84
C SER A 71 -5.73 -13.42 -30.74
N ALA A 72 -7.05 -13.27 -30.79
CA ALA A 72 -7.93 -13.65 -31.93
C ALA A 72 -8.96 -14.71 -31.44
N HIS A 73 -10.23 -14.75 -31.84
CA HIS A 73 -11.00 -14.00 -32.83
C HIS A 73 -12.49 -14.13 -32.48
N ASP A 74 -13.21 -13.03 -32.68
CA ASP A 74 -14.66 -12.91 -32.63
C ASP A 74 -15.17 -12.98 -34.09
N SER A 75 -16.26 -13.69 -34.36
CA SER A 75 -16.84 -13.77 -35.71
C SER A 75 -18.35 -13.84 -35.69
N HIS A 76 -18.98 -12.66 -35.83
CA HIS A 76 -20.30 -12.48 -36.43
C HIS A 76 -20.20 -12.53 -37.97
N VAL A 77 -21.26 -13.00 -38.65
CA VAL A 77 -21.79 -12.63 -40.01
C VAL A 77 -22.86 -13.68 -40.38
N ARG A 78 -24.16 -13.37 -40.53
CA ARG A 78 -24.93 -12.69 -41.60
C ARG A 78 -25.60 -13.67 -42.59
N ARG A 79 -26.91 -13.48 -42.81
CA ARG A 79 -27.82 -14.21 -43.74
C ARG A 79 -27.88 -13.52 -45.12
N PRO A 80 -28.15 -14.24 -46.21
CA PRO A 80 -29.23 -13.85 -47.14
C PRO A 80 -30.06 -15.04 -47.74
N GLN A 81 -31.19 -14.72 -48.39
CA GLN A 81 -32.20 -15.62 -48.99
C GLN A 81 -32.17 -15.68 -50.56
N SER A 82 -32.92 -16.68 -51.09
CA SER A 82 -33.64 -16.78 -52.40
C SER A 82 -32.84 -17.21 -53.64
N THR A 83 -33.30 -18.03 -54.63
CA THR A 83 -34.63 -18.51 -55.13
C THR A 83 -34.35 -19.67 -56.16
N GLU A 84 -35.00 -20.86 -56.12
CA GLU A 84 -36.06 -21.44 -57.02
C GLU A 84 -35.72 -21.66 -58.54
N PRO A 85 -36.46 -22.44 -59.40
CA PRO A 85 -37.66 -23.32 -59.24
C PRO A 85 -37.76 -24.62 -60.14
N SER A 86 -38.92 -25.32 -60.06
CA SER A 86 -39.66 -26.11 -61.11
C SER A 86 -39.75 -27.63 -60.88
N ARG A 87 -40.86 -28.37 -61.08
CA ARG A 87 -42.31 -28.15 -61.34
C ARG A 87 -43.03 -29.54 -61.15
N PRO A 88 -44.38 -29.62 -61.13
CA PRO A 88 -45.19 -30.72 -60.57
C PRO A 88 -46.00 -31.56 -61.60
N VAL A 89 -46.95 -32.40 -61.10
CA VAL A 89 -48.29 -32.84 -61.66
C VAL A 89 -48.39 -34.37 -62.01
N PRO A 90 -49.53 -35.11 -61.79
CA PRO A 90 -50.60 -35.05 -60.76
C PRO A 90 -51.25 -36.47 -60.45
N PRO A 91 -52.58 -36.69 -60.20
CA PRO A 91 -53.06 -37.56 -59.11
C PRO A 91 -54.06 -38.68 -59.54
N PHE A 92 -54.66 -39.34 -58.52
CA PHE A 92 -55.90 -40.14 -58.49
C PHE A 92 -55.83 -41.66 -58.75
N LYS A 93 -56.28 -42.47 -57.78
CA LYS A 93 -57.66 -43.00 -57.71
C LYS A 93 -57.93 -43.73 -56.38
N ARG A 94 -59.20 -43.70 -55.97
CA ARG A 94 -59.81 -44.20 -54.72
C ARG A 94 -60.49 -45.58 -54.93
N VAL A 95 -60.31 -46.50 -53.95
CA VAL A 95 -61.33 -47.34 -53.22
C VAL A 95 -62.01 -48.49 -54.03
N PRO A 96 -62.49 -49.67 -53.49
CA PRO A 96 -62.93 -50.02 -52.11
C PRO A 96 -62.50 -51.36 -51.44
N ARG A 97 -62.34 -51.27 -50.11
CA ARG A 97 -63.06 -51.97 -49.00
C ARG A 97 -63.34 -53.49 -49.07
N ALA A 98 -62.85 -54.20 -48.06
CA ALA A 98 -63.59 -55.24 -47.33
C ALA A 98 -63.41 -55.04 -45.80
N ARG A 99 -64.45 -55.34 -45.02
CA ARG A 99 -64.66 -55.07 -43.58
C ARG A 99 -64.73 -56.43 -42.83
N PRO A 100 -64.85 -56.46 -41.49
CA PRO A 100 -63.87 -56.83 -40.47
C PRO A 100 -64.09 -58.26 -39.88
N PRO A 101 -63.31 -58.64 -38.85
CA PRO A 101 -63.96 -58.85 -37.55
C PRO A 101 -63.32 -58.03 -36.43
N GLN A 102 -64.16 -57.50 -35.53
CA GLN A 102 -63.78 -56.91 -34.23
C GLN A 102 -63.64 -58.04 -33.16
N PRO A 103 -63.41 -57.74 -31.88
CA PRO A 103 -62.17 -57.26 -31.28
C PRO A 103 -61.75 -58.17 -30.11
N VAL A 104 -60.45 -58.38 -29.91
CA VAL A 104 -59.94 -58.74 -28.57
C VAL A 104 -59.11 -57.56 -28.14
N GLU A 105 -59.57 -56.90 -27.09
CA GLU A 105 -58.92 -55.78 -26.41
C GLU A 105 -57.88 -56.38 -25.45
N PRO A 106 -56.56 -56.31 -25.71
CA PRO A 106 -55.59 -56.40 -24.64
C PRO A 106 -55.57 -55.04 -23.95
N ALA A 107 -55.71 -55.09 -22.63
CA ALA A 107 -55.66 -53.97 -21.70
C ALA A 107 -54.63 -52.89 -22.11
N PRO A 108 -54.88 -51.61 -21.77
CA PRO A 108 -53.83 -50.60 -21.83
C PRO A 108 -52.62 -51.16 -21.09
N LEU A 109 -51.53 -51.39 -21.83
CA LEU A 109 -50.23 -51.42 -21.20
C LEU A 109 -50.10 -50.03 -20.59
N GLU A 110 -50.27 -49.95 -19.27
CA GLU A 110 -49.80 -48.81 -18.52
C GLU A 110 -48.39 -48.50 -19.04
N PRO A 111 -48.05 -47.23 -19.31
CA PRO A 111 -46.68 -46.88 -19.56
C PRO A 111 -45.92 -47.41 -18.34
N VAL A 112 -45.14 -48.48 -18.56
CA VAL A 112 -44.11 -48.94 -17.63
C VAL A 112 -43.44 -47.68 -17.17
N ALA A 113 -43.67 -47.34 -15.90
CA ALA A 113 -43.26 -46.09 -15.30
C ALA A 113 -41.86 -45.79 -15.82
N ALA A 114 -41.74 -44.75 -16.66
CA ALA A 114 -40.44 -44.21 -17.00
C ALA A 114 -39.83 -43.91 -15.64
N ARG A 115 -38.91 -44.78 -15.20
CA ARG A 115 -38.26 -44.69 -13.90
C ARG A 115 -37.87 -43.23 -13.77
N ALA A 116 -38.48 -42.53 -12.82
CA ALA A 116 -38.11 -41.16 -12.54
C ALA A 116 -36.63 -41.21 -12.18
N VAL A 117 -35.76 -40.94 -13.16
CA VAL A 117 -34.33 -40.92 -12.95
C VAL A 117 -34.12 -39.83 -11.92
N SER A 118 -33.59 -40.20 -10.76
CA SER A 118 -33.29 -39.24 -9.70
C SER A 118 -32.51 -38.10 -10.32
N ILE A 119 -32.82 -36.87 -9.91
CA ILE A 119 -32.12 -35.68 -10.42
C ILE A 119 -30.60 -35.80 -10.15
N VAL A 120 -30.22 -36.52 -9.08
CA VAL A 120 -28.84 -36.86 -8.73
C VAL A 120 -28.23 -37.79 -9.77
N ASP A 121 -28.89 -38.89 -10.15
CA ASP A 121 -28.38 -39.83 -11.18
C ASP A 121 -28.17 -39.13 -12.54
N ARG A 122 -29.09 -38.23 -12.89
CA ARG A 122 -28.96 -37.41 -14.10
C ARG A 122 -27.75 -36.48 -14.03
N CYS A 123 -27.57 -35.79 -12.91
CA CYS A 123 -26.43 -34.89 -12.72
C CYS A 123 -25.10 -35.66 -12.65
N PHE A 124 -25.10 -36.86 -12.07
CA PHE A 124 -23.92 -37.72 -12.02
C PHE A 124 -23.52 -38.24 -13.41
N THR A 125 -24.51 -38.56 -14.25
CA THR A 125 -24.25 -38.92 -15.67
C THR A 125 -23.61 -37.76 -16.42
N LEU A 126 -24.15 -36.54 -16.29
CA LEU A 126 -23.56 -35.33 -16.89
C LEU A 126 -22.14 -35.05 -16.37
N TYR A 127 -21.89 -35.33 -15.09
CA TYR A 127 -20.57 -35.21 -14.49
C TYR A 127 -19.57 -36.21 -15.10
N GLN A 128 -19.98 -37.48 -15.28
CA GLN A 128 -19.16 -38.50 -15.95
C GLN A 128 -18.86 -38.16 -17.41
N GLU A 129 -19.76 -37.44 -18.09
CA GLU A 129 -19.55 -36.91 -19.44
C GLU A 129 -18.64 -35.66 -19.48
N HIS A 130 -18.07 -35.24 -18.33
CA HIS A 130 -17.27 -34.02 -18.17
C HIS A 130 -18.03 -32.72 -18.50
N ARG A 131 -19.36 -32.75 -18.48
CA ARG A 131 -20.21 -31.58 -18.76
C ARG A 131 -20.47 -30.77 -17.49
N TYR A 132 -19.39 -30.33 -16.85
CA TYR A 132 -19.45 -29.72 -15.51
C TYR A 132 -20.33 -28.47 -15.42
N ALA A 133 -20.31 -27.59 -16.43
CA ALA A 133 -21.17 -26.40 -16.46
C ALA A 133 -22.66 -26.75 -16.52
N ASP A 134 -23.01 -27.82 -17.24
CA ASP A 134 -24.38 -28.31 -17.33
C ASP A 134 -24.83 -28.93 -16.01
N VAL A 135 -23.94 -29.63 -15.31
CA VAL A 135 -24.20 -30.16 -13.96
C VAL A 135 -24.55 -29.02 -13.00
N VAL A 136 -23.72 -27.97 -12.94
CA VAL A 136 -23.95 -26.82 -12.05
C VAL A 136 -25.29 -26.17 -12.38
N THR A 137 -25.57 -25.93 -13.67
CA THR A 137 -26.82 -25.28 -14.11
C THR A 137 -28.06 -26.11 -13.75
N VAL A 138 -28.04 -27.42 -14.07
CA VAL A 138 -29.19 -28.31 -13.85
C VAL A 138 -29.44 -28.55 -12.37
N ALA A 139 -28.38 -28.78 -11.60
CA ALA A 139 -28.49 -29.06 -10.17
C ALA A 139 -28.89 -27.83 -9.36
N THR A 140 -28.28 -26.65 -9.60
CA THR A 140 -28.67 -25.40 -8.90
C THR A 140 -30.10 -24.98 -9.22
N ALA A 141 -30.56 -25.16 -10.46
CA ALA A 141 -31.96 -24.91 -10.84
C ALA A 141 -32.94 -25.88 -10.16
N ALA A 142 -32.52 -27.10 -9.84
CA ALA A 142 -33.31 -28.08 -9.09
C ALA A 142 -33.35 -27.78 -7.58
N LEU A 143 -32.30 -27.13 -7.06
CA LEU A 143 -32.14 -26.74 -5.65
C LEU A 143 -32.75 -25.37 -5.32
N ALA A 144 -33.19 -24.60 -6.33
CA ALA A 144 -33.85 -23.32 -6.14
C ALA A 144 -35.25 -23.49 -5.50
N ASP A 145 -35.64 -22.54 -4.65
CA ASP A 145 -36.93 -22.56 -3.95
C ASP A 145 -38.12 -22.64 -4.92
N ASP A 146 -38.02 -21.97 -6.07
CA ASP A 146 -39.04 -21.91 -7.13
C ASP A 146 -39.00 -23.11 -8.10
N ALA A 147 -38.13 -24.10 -7.88
CA ALA A 147 -38.00 -25.25 -8.78
C ALA A 147 -39.34 -26.01 -8.93
N PRO A 148 -39.70 -26.53 -10.12
CA PRO A 148 -40.92 -27.33 -10.26
C PRO A 148 -40.80 -28.63 -9.45
N ALA A 149 -41.89 -29.05 -8.80
CA ALA A 149 -41.89 -30.21 -7.88
C ALA A 149 -41.33 -31.50 -8.50
N ALA A 150 -41.53 -31.71 -9.81
CA ALA A 150 -41.00 -32.85 -10.55
C ALA A 150 -39.46 -32.84 -10.75
N ARG A 151 -38.78 -31.73 -10.44
CA ARG A 151 -37.33 -31.57 -10.57
C ARG A 151 -36.65 -31.29 -9.23
N ARG A 152 -37.41 -31.17 -8.14
CA ARG A 152 -36.84 -30.97 -6.80
C ARG A 152 -36.28 -32.29 -6.26
N PRO A 153 -35.28 -32.23 -5.37
CA PRO A 153 -34.89 -33.40 -4.58
C PRO A 153 -36.07 -33.92 -3.76
N ALA A 154 -36.17 -35.23 -3.59
CA ALA A 154 -37.25 -35.88 -2.85
C ALA A 154 -37.14 -35.65 -1.34
N ASP A 155 -35.92 -35.54 -0.80
CA ASP A 155 -35.65 -35.31 0.61
C ASP A 155 -34.33 -34.54 0.83
N GLY A 156 -34.01 -34.25 2.09
CA GLY A 156 -32.76 -33.57 2.47
C GLY A 156 -31.50 -34.38 2.15
N LYS A 157 -31.61 -35.71 2.03
CA LYS A 157 -30.48 -36.58 1.67
C LYS A 157 -30.17 -36.48 0.17
N GLU A 158 -31.18 -36.50 -0.68
CA GLU A 158 -31.05 -36.30 -2.12
C GLU A 158 -30.61 -34.86 -2.43
N ALA A 159 -31.09 -33.87 -1.68
CA ALA A 159 -30.64 -32.48 -1.79
C ALA A 159 -29.14 -32.33 -1.44
N ALA A 160 -28.69 -32.94 -0.34
CA ALA A 160 -27.29 -32.91 0.05
C ALA A 160 -26.38 -33.66 -0.95
N ALA A 161 -26.85 -34.79 -1.49
CA ALA A 161 -26.14 -35.52 -2.53
C ALA A 161 -26.02 -34.69 -3.82
N LEU A 162 -27.07 -33.96 -4.19
CA LEU A 162 -27.07 -33.06 -5.35
C LEU A 162 -26.08 -31.90 -5.15
N TRP A 163 -26.03 -31.31 -3.95
CA TRP A 163 -25.01 -30.30 -3.60
C TRP A 163 -23.57 -30.85 -3.66
N SER A 164 -23.34 -32.09 -3.24
CA SER A 164 -22.04 -32.76 -3.37
C SER A 164 -21.63 -32.94 -4.85
N VAL A 165 -22.57 -33.27 -5.73
CA VAL A 165 -22.32 -33.36 -7.19
C VAL A 165 -22.01 -31.97 -7.79
N VAL A 166 -22.68 -30.91 -7.32
CA VAL A 166 -22.35 -29.52 -7.70
C VAL A 166 -20.91 -29.18 -7.30
N ALA A 167 -20.51 -29.55 -6.08
CA ALA A 167 -19.16 -29.30 -5.61
C ALA A 167 -18.10 -29.97 -6.48
N LEU A 168 -18.29 -31.24 -6.83
CA LEU A 168 -17.40 -31.97 -7.73
C LEU A 168 -17.31 -31.30 -9.12
N ALA A 169 -18.44 -30.86 -9.67
CA ALA A 169 -18.47 -30.17 -10.95
C ALA A 169 -17.75 -28.81 -10.89
N GLN A 170 -17.90 -28.05 -9.81
CA GLN A 170 -17.18 -26.80 -9.59
C GLN A 170 -15.66 -27.02 -9.45
N GLN A 171 -15.23 -28.08 -8.76
CA GLN A 171 -13.82 -28.48 -8.74
C GLN A 171 -13.31 -28.80 -10.15
N GLY A 172 -14.09 -29.51 -10.97
CA GLY A 172 -13.75 -29.80 -12.37
C GLY A 172 -13.64 -28.56 -13.26
N LEU A 173 -14.31 -27.46 -12.90
CA LEU A 173 -14.19 -26.15 -13.56
C LEU A 173 -13.05 -25.29 -12.99
N GLY A 174 -12.38 -25.74 -11.92
CA GLY A 174 -11.37 -24.97 -11.21
C GLY A 174 -11.93 -23.93 -10.23
N ASP A 175 -13.24 -23.88 -10.01
CA ASP A 175 -13.89 -22.99 -9.05
C ASP A 175 -13.92 -23.62 -7.64
N GLN A 176 -12.80 -23.51 -6.93
CA GLN A 176 -12.68 -24.07 -5.58
C GLN A 176 -13.62 -23.38 -4.60
N ALA A 177 -13.80 -22.06 -4.70
CA ALA A 177 -14.68 -21.29 -3.83
C ALA A 177 -16.15 -21.71 -3.98
N GLY A 178 -16.60 -21.89 -5.23
CA GLY A 178 -17.89 -22.49 -5.53
C GLY A 178 -18.02 -23.87 -4.90
N ALA A 179 -17.04 -24.75 -5.10
CA ALA A 179 -17.07 -26.11 -4.56
C ALA A 179 -17.20 -26.14 -3.03
N ARG A 180 -16.51 -25.24 -2.33
CA ARG A 180 -16.66 -25.07 -0.88
C ARG A 180 -18.08 -24.69 -0.50
N ALA A 181 -18.65 -23.66 -1.13
CA ALA A 181 -20.00 -23.21 -0.83
C ALA A 181 -21.05 -24.33 -1.05
N ALA A 182 -20.88 -25.12 -2.12
CA ALA A 182 -21.73 -26.27 -2.38
C ALA A 182 -21.59 -27.37 -1.30
N LEU A 183 -20.38 -27.66 -0.81
CA LEU A 183 -20.19 -28.62 0.29
C LEU A 183 -20.73 -28.10 1.63
N GLU A 184 -20.59 -26.81 1.93
CA GLU A 184 -21.20 -26.19 3.10
C GLU A 184 -22.73 -26.28 3.05
N ALA A 185 -23.33 -26.06 1.87
CA ALA A 185 -24.76 -26.26 1.63
C ALA A 185 -25.18 -27.74 1.75
N ALA A 186 -24.35 -28.68 1.29
CA ALA A 186 -24.57 -30.11 1.49
C ALA A 186 -24.60 -30.49 2.98
N ILE A 187 -23.66 -29.96 3.78
CA ILE A 187 -23.60 -30.20 5.24
C ILE A 187 -24.85 -29.62 5.93
N ALA A 188 -25.27 -28.42 5.54
CA ALA A 188 -26.43 -27.75 6.13
C ALA A 188 -27.75 -28.49 5.85
N THR A 189 -27.88 -29.10 4.66
CA THR A 189 -29.10 -29.80 4.22
C THR A 189 -29.13 -31.28 4.60
N ALA A 190 -27.98 -31.90 4.83
CA ALA A 190 -27.87 -33.32 5.13
C ALA A 190 -28.46 -33.70 6.51
N PRO A 191 -29.09 -34.88 6.61
CA PRO A 191 -29.38 -35.51 7.90
C PRO A 191 -28.11 -35.71 8.74
N GLU A 192 -28.23 -35.66 10.06
CA GLU A 192 -27.10 -35.72 11.00
C GLU A 192 -26.17 -36.91 10.76
N THR A 193 -26.73 -38.06 10.39
CA THR A 193 -25.98 -39.30 10.11
C THR A 193 -25.06 -39.19 8.91
N ASP A 194 -25.43 -38.37 7.92
CA ASP A 194 -24.77 -38.30 6.62
C ASP A 194 -23.82 -37.09 6.53
N ARG A 195 -23.94 -36.11 7.44
CA ARG A 195 -23.09 -34.90 7.52
C ARG A 195 -21.60 -35.22 7.56
N VAL A 196 -21.21 -36.28 8.27
CA VAL A 196 -19.80 -36.69 8.41
C VAL A 196 -19.15 -36.95 7.05
N THR A 197 -19.91 -37.47 6.08
CA THR A 197 -19.43 -37.72 4.71
C THR A 197 -19.07 -36.41 4.02
N TYR A 198 -19.96 -35.42 4.06
CA TYR A 198 -19.76 -34.12 3.41
C TYR A 198 -18.72 -33.26 4.14
N GLN A 199 -18.65 -33.34 5.47
CA GLN A 199 -17.58 -32.75 6.27
C GLN A 199 -16.20 -33.30 5.86
N ARG A 200 -16.08 -34.62 5.65
CA ARG A 200 -14.84 -35.24 5.17
C ARG A 200 -14.50 -34.81 3.74
N GLN A 201 -15.49 -34.65 2.86
CA GLN A 201 -15.26 -34.14 1.50
C GLN A 201 -14.75 -32.69 1.55
N LEU A 202 -15.35 -31.83 2.38
CA LEU A 202 -14.89 -30.45 2.57
C LEU A 202 -13.49 -30.38 3.16
N ALA A 203 -13.18 -31.22 4.15
CA ALA A 203 -11.83 -31.35 4.70
C ALA A 203 -10.80 -31.76 3.64
N THR A 204 -11.16 -32.71 2.77
CA THR A 204 -10.28 -33.18 1.67
C THR A 204 -10.04 -32.08 0.64
N LEU A 205 -11.09 -31.35 0.23
CA LEU A 205 -10.98 -30.19 -0.65
C LEU A 205 -10.06 -29.12 -0.04
N ALA A 206 -10.32 -28.72 1.21
CA ALA A 206 -9.53 -27.70 1.90
C ALA A 206 -8.06 -28.10 2.03
N LEU A 207 -7.78 -29.37 2.33
CA LEU A 207 -6.42 -29.90 2.42
C LEU A 207 -5.69 -29.79 1.07
N GLY A 208 -6.32 -30.24 -0.03
CA GLY A 208 -5.71 -30.20 -1.37
C GLY A 208 -5.42 -28.78 -1.84
N VAL A 209 -6.41 -27.87 -1.73
CA VAL A 209 -6.24 -26.46 -2.12
C VAL A 209 -5.15 -25.78 -1.30
N ALA A 210 -5.10 -26.03 0.01
CA ALA A 210 -4.06 -25.48 0.87
C ALA A 210 -2.66 -26.01 0.51
N GLN A 211 -2.53 -27.29 0.17
CA GLN A 211 -1.26 -27.88 -0.29
C GLN A 211 -0.77 -27.19 -1.58
N ASP A 212 -1.66 -27.00 -2.56
CA ASP A 212 -1.33 -26.33 -3.81
C ASP A 212 -0.92 -24.87 -3.59
N LEU A 213 -1.63 -24.15 -2.71
CA LEU A 213 -1.30 -22.78 -2.35
C LEU A 213 0.06 -22.68 -1.64
N ILE A 214 0.35 -23.56 -0.68
CA ILE A 214 1.65 -23.62 0.01
C ILE A 214 2.78 -23.97 -0.97
N ALA A 215 2.56 -24.93 -1.87
CA ALA A 215 3.52 -25.30 -2.90
C ALA A 215 3.78 -24.13 -3.86
N SER A 216 2.73 -23.44 -4.29
CA SER A 216 2.85 -22.26 -5.14
C SER A 216 3.63 -21.15 -4.43
N ALA A 217 3.37 -20.91 -3.15
CA ALA A 217 4.09 -19.93 -2.33
C ALA A 217 5.59 -20.25 -2.25
N GLY A 218 5.97 -21.53 -2.22
CA GLY A 218 7.36 -21.98 -2.28
C GLY A 218 8.00 -21.85 -3.67
N ALA A 219 7.21 -21.92 -4.74
CA ALA A 219 7.69 -21.84 -6.12
C ALA A 219 7.89 -20.41 -6.67
N HIS A 220 7.47 -19.37 -5.93
CA HIS A 220 7.63 -17.98 -6.37
C HIS A 220 9.12 -17.64 -6.54
N VAL A 221 9.50 -17.24 -7.77
CA VAL A 221 10.88 -16.95 -8.20
C VAL A 221 11.52 -15.81 -7.40
N ALA A 222 10.69 -14.89 -6.88
CA ALA A 222 11.11 -13.79 -6.03
C ALA A 222 10.70 -14.11 -4.58
N PRO A 223 11.65 -14.41 -3.67
CA PRO A 223 11.35 -14.77 -2.27
C PRO A 223 10.66 -13.64 -1.49
N ASP A 224 10.72 -12.41 -2.01
CA ASP A 224 10.17 -11.15 -1.51
C ASP A 224 8.84 -10.74 -2.16
N SER A 225 8.15 -11.64 -2.86
CA SER A 225 6.85 -11.34 -3.47
C SER A 225 5.71 -11.29 -2.44
N GLU A 226 4.90 -10.21 -2.47
CA GLU A 226 3.67 -10.11 -1.66
C GLU A 226 2.70 -11.29 -1.92
N ASN A 227 2.69 -11.83 -3.15
CA ASN A 227 1.84 -12.97 -3.51
C ASN A 227 2.11 -14.21 -2.65
N ARG A 228 3.35 -14.37 -2.16
CA ARG A 228 3.71 -15.48 -1.27
C ARG A 228 2.97 -15.38 0.07
N VAL A 229 2.88 -14.17 0.63
CA VAL A 229 2.14 -13.92 1.88
C VAL A 229 0.64 -14.13 1.63
N SER A 230 0.11 -13.61 0.53
CA SER A 230 -1.31 -13.78 0.16
C SER A 230 -1.68 -15.26 0.02
N ALA A 231 -0.87 -16.06 -0.69
CA ALA A 231 -1.11 -17.49 -0.88
C ALA A 231 -1.08 -18.28 0.44
N LEU A 232 -0.14 -17.97 1.35
CA LEU A 232 -0.09 -18.61 2.67
C LEU A 232 -1.27 -18.24 3.56
N ARG A 233 -1.75 -16.99 3.51
CA ARG A 233 -2.96 -16.58 4.23
C ARG A 233 -4.22 -17.23 3.68
N GLU A 234 -4.33 -17.31 2.36
CA GLU A 234 -5.44 -17.99 1.71
C GLU A 234 -5.45 -19.48 2.09
N ALA A 235 -4.28 -20.14 2.08
CA ALA A 235 -4.16 -21.52 2.55
C ALA A 235 -4.64 -21.68 4.01
N LEU A 236 -4.28 -20.76 4.90
CA LEU A 236 -4.76 -20.80 6.29
C LEU A 236 -6.28 -20.62 6.42
N ALA A 237 -6.89 -19.74 5.62
CA ALA A 237 -8.34 -19.55 5.60
C ALA A 237 -9.09 -20.80 5.10
N TRP A 238 -8.52 -21.52 4.12
CA TRP A 238 -9.00 -22.82 3.68
C TRP A 238 -8.92 -23.87 4.78
N LEU A 239 -7.77 -23.96 5.46
CA LEU A 239 -7.55 -24.91 6.55
C LEU A 239 -8.44 -24.65 7.76
N GLU A 240 -8.69 -23.39 8.09
CA GLU A 240 -9.62 -23.01 9.16
C GLU A 240 -11.06 -23.41 8.84
N GLY A 241 -11.52 -23.15 7.61
CA GLY A 241 -12.83 -23.63 7.14
C GLY A 241 -12.96 -25.16 7.19
N GLY A 242 -11.93 -25.88 6.73
CA GLY A 242 -11.89 -27.35 6.81
C GLY A 242 -11.93 -27.86 8.25
N ARG A 243 -11.19 -27.23 9.17
CA ARG A 243 -11.17 -27.61 10.60
C ARG A 243 -12.48 -27.31 11.31
N ALA A 244 -13.20 -26.25 10.92
CA ALA A 244 -14.52 -25.97 11.45
C ALA A 244 -15.52 -27.08 11.09
N ALA A 245 -15.41 -27.65 9.88
CA ALA A 245 -16.24 -28.77 9.43
C ALA A 245 -15.80 -30.13 10.00
N ALA A 246 -14.49 -30.35 10.16
CA ALA A 246 -13.91 -31.61 10.64
C ALA A 246 -12.82 -31.37 11.70
N PRO A 247 -13.18 -31.07 12.96
CA PRO A 247 -12.23 -30.65 14.00
C PRO A 247 -11.23 -31.75 14.40
N GLY A 248 -11.58 -33.02 14.19
CA GLY A 248 -10.73 -34.17 14.52
C GLY A 248 -9.61 -34.45 13.51
N ASP A 249 -9.65 -33.85 12.32
CA ASP A 249 -8.68 -34.14 11.25
C ASP A 249 -7.26 -33.69 11.66
N ALA A 250 -6.34 -34.66 11.75
CA ALA A 250 -4.95 -34.40 12.12
C ALA A 250 -4.16 -33.74 10.98
N ALA A 251 -4.43 -34.12 9.73
CA ALA A 251 -3.69 -33.60 8.57
C ALA A 251 -3.96 -32.11 8.37
N LEU A 252 -5.22 -31.66 8.56
CA LEU A 252 -5.55 -30.23 8.53
C LEU A 252 -4.83 -29.43 9.64
N ARG A 253 -4.70 -29.99 10.85
CA ARG A 253 -4.00 -29.34 11.97
C ARG A 253 -2.49 -29.26 11.72
N GLU A 254 -1.89 -30.34 11.23
CA GLU A 254 -0.45 -30.39 10.90
C GLU A 254 -0.10 -29.42 9.77
N LEU A 255 -0.91 -29.39 8.70
CA LEU A 255 -0.67 -28.48 7.59
C LEU A 255 -0.89 -27.01 7.98
N ALA A 256 -1.87 -26.72 8.85
CA ALA A 256 -2.06 -25.36 9.37
C ALA A 256 -0.84 -24.88 10.17
N THR A 257 -0.28 -25.76 11.01
CA THR A 257 0.94 -25.46 11.78
C THR A 257 2.13 -25.19 10.85
N THR A 258 2.23 -25.94 9.75
CA THR A 258 3.27 -25.74 8.73
C THR A 258 3.08 -24.40 8.01
N ALA A 259 1.87 -24.08 7.57
CA ALA A 259 1.56 -22.81 6.92
C ALA A 259 1.83 -21.61 7.84
N GLU A 260 1.46 -21.67 9.13
CA GLU A 260 1.77 -20.64 10.12
C GLU A 260 3.29 -20.47 10.32
N THR A 261 4.05 -21.57 10.35
CA THR A 261 5.51 -21.55 10.47
C THR A 261 6.18 -20.87 9.26
N LEU A 262 5.60 -21.04 8.06
CA LEU A 262 6.09 -20.44 6.82
C LEU A 262 5.65 -18.98 6.64
N LEU A 263 4.50 -18.59 7.21
CA LEU A 263 3.92 -17.26 7.05
C LEU A 263 4.79 -16.15 7.62
N TRP A 264 5.29 -16.31 8.84
CA TRP A 264 6.04 -15.23 9.51
C TRP A 264 7.37 -14.89 8.86
N PRO A 265 8.21 -15.88 8.47
CA PRO A 265 9.41 -15.59 7.68
C PRO A 265 9.09 -14.96 6.32
N ALA A 266 7.97 -15.31 5.68
CA ALA A 266 7.56 -14.70 4.42
C ALA A 266 7.22 -13.21 4.61
N TYR A 267 6.47 -12.85 5.65
CA TYR A 267 6.23 -11.45 6.01
C TYR A 267 7.54 -10.68 6.22
N GLU A 268 8.44 -11.22 7.03
CA GLU A 268 9.72 -10.58 7.33
C GLU A 268 10.53 -10.32 6.05
N GLN A 269 10.64 -11.30 5.16
CA GLN A 269 11.37 -11.18 3.89
C GLN A 269 10.79 -10.10 2.98
N VAL A 270 9.48 -10.11 2.78
CA VAL A 270 8.78 -9.12 1.95
C VAL A 270 8.93 -7.72 2.54
N VAL A 271 8.71 -7.56 3.84
CA VAL A 271 8.85 -6.28 4.55
C VAL A 271 10.27 -5.74 4.41
N MET A 272 11.29 -6.58 4.63
CA MET A 272 12.69 -6.16 4.50
C MET A 272 13.02 -5.71 3.07
N ALA A 273 12.53 -6.41 2.05
CA ALA A 273 12.72 -6.02 0.66
C ALA A 273 12.03 -4.67 0.33
N LEU A 274 10.81 -4.47 0.83
CA LEU A 274 10.08 -3.20 0.67
C LEU A 274 10.83 -2.04 1.35
N VAL A 275 11.37 -2.26 2.56
CA VAL A 275 12.18 -1.27 3.28
C VAL A 275 13.46 -0.92 2.51
N GLN A 276 14.16 -1.92 1.95
CA GLN A 276 15.34 -1.68 1.11
C GLN A 276 15.02 -0.85 -0.14
N ARG A 277 13.85 -1.06 -0.73
CA ARG A 277 13.33 -0.29 -1.87
C ARG A 277 12.72 1.06 -1.47
N GLN A 278 12.73 1.40 -0.18
CA GLN A 278 12.14 2.62 0.39
C GLN A 278 10.61 2.70 0.22
N GLU A 279 9.95 1.56 0.05
CA GLU A 279 8.50 1.44 -0.07
C GLU A 279 7.86 1.32 1.32
N PHE A 280 8.13 2.30 2.20
CA PHE A 280 7.77 2.24 3.62
C PHE A 280 6.27 2.11 3.87
N ASN A 281 5.42 2.73 3.04
CA ASN A 281 3.97 2.62 3.16
C ASN A 281 3.47 1.18 2.94
N ALA A 282 4.01 0.49 1.93
CA ALA A 282 3.66 -0.90 1.66
C ALA A 282 4.14 -1.82 2.80
N ALA A 283 5.36 -1.58 3.30
CA ALA A 283 5.91 -2.29 4.45
C ALA A 283 5.04 -2.11 5.71
N ARG A 284 4.63 -0.87 6.02
CA ARG A 284 3.75 -0.57 7.17
C ARG A 284 2.39 -1.22 7.07
N ARG A 285 1.80 -1.27 5.86
CA ARG A 285 0.52 -1.95 5.62
C ARG A 285 0.65 -3.43 5.99
N LEU A 286 1.64 -4.14 5.43
CA LEU A 286 1.86 -5.56 5.72
C LEU A 286 2.18 -5.83 7.19
N LEU A 287 2.98 -4.98 7.83
CA LEU A 287 3.30 -5.12 9.24
C LEU A 287 2.08 -4.91 10.15
N ARG A 288 1.20 -3.95 9.83
CA ARG A 288 -0.05 -3.77 10.57
C ARG A 288 -0.94 -5.00 10.46
N GLU A 289 -1.13 -5.51 9.25
CA GLU A 289 -1.89 -6.73 9.01
C GLU A 289 -1.32 -7.94 9.77
N ALA A 290 0.01 -8.06 9.85
CA ALA A 290 0.66 -9.12 10.61
C ALA A 290 0.45 -8.95 12.13
N LEU A 291 0.56 -7.72 12.66
CA LEU A 291 0.40 -7.40 14.08
C LEU A 291 -1.05 -7.55 14.56
N GLU A 292 -2.03 -7.41 13.67
CA GLU A 292 -3.46 -7.66 13.96
C GLU A 292 -3.81 -9.17 13.98
N HIS A 293 -2.90 -10.05 13.54
CA HIS A 293 -3.17 -11.47 13.43
C HIS A 293 -3.11 -12.17 14.81
N GLU A 294 -4.25 -12.74 15.25
CA GLU A 294 -4.42 -13.32 16.61
C GLU A 294 -3.39 -14.39 16.98
N ARG A 295 -2.94 -15.18 15.98
CA ARG A 295 -1.98 -16.28 16.17
C ARG A 295 -0.50 -15.87 16.08
N LEU A 296 -0.20 -14.57 16.05
CA LEU A 296 1.18 -14.10 15.99
C LEU A 296 1.95 -14.47 17.27
N PRO A 297 3.06 -15.24 17.19
CA PRO A 297 3.86 -15.55 18.36
C PRO A 297 4.43 -14.27 18.99
N SER A 298 4.43 -14.18 20.33
CA SER A 298 4.88 -12.99 21.06
C SER A 298 6.30 -12.55 20.68
N ALA A 299 7.22 -13.51 20.53
CA ALA A 299 8.59 -13.25 20.08
C ALA A 299 8.66 -12.59 18.69
N ARG A 300 7.75 -12.97 17.78
CA ARG A 300 7.65 -12.36 16.43
C ARG A 300 6.95 -11.01 16.47
N ALA A 301 5.98 -10.84 17.36
CA ALA A 301 5.31 -9.56 17.56
C ALA A 301 6.28 -8.45 17.98
N GLU A 302 7.27 -8.76 18.82
CA GLU A 302 8.36 -7.83 19.16
C GLU A 302 9.17 -7.43 17.92
N THR A 303 9.64 -8.41 17.15
CA THR A 303 10.39 -8.14 15.90
C THR A 303 9.58 -7.30 14.90
N PHE A 304 8.29 -7.59 14.72
CA PHE A 304 7.44 -6.84 13.80
C PHE A 304 7.15 -5.42 14.31
N ARG A 305 7.00 -5.21 15.62
CA ARG A 305 6.91 -3.87 16.21
C ARG A 305 8.19 -3.07 16.00
N GLU A 306 9.36 -3.71 16.15
CA GLU A 306 10.65 -3.08 15.88
C GLU A 306 10.78 -2.68 14.41
N LEU A 307 10.48 -3.60 13.46
CA LEU A 307 10.46 -3.29 12.03
C LEU A 307 9.49 -2.16 11.69
N PHE A 308 8.29 -2.19 12.28
CA PHE A 308 7.26 -1.16 12.09
C PHE A 308 7.75 0.22 12.51
N SER A 309 8.30 0.33 13.73
CA SER A 309 8.93 1.57 14.21
C SER A 309 10.11 2.00 13.32
N GLY A 310 10.89 1.03 12.82
CA GLY A 310 12.02 1.23 11.92
C GLY A 310 11.61 1.83 10.58
N THR A 311 10.42 1.52 10.05
CA THR A 311 9.92 2.12 8.80
C THR A 311 9.72 3.63 8.91
N PHE A 312 9.21 4.13 10.05
CA PHE A 312 9.04 5.57 10.28
C PHE A 312 10.40 6.26 10.44
N ALA A 313 11.28 5.69 11.27
CA ALA A 313 12.62 6.24 11.46
C ALA A 313 13.42 6.28 10.14
N GLY A 314 13.29 5.24 9.31
CA GLY A 314 13.91 5.13 7.99
C GLY A 314 13.41 6.19 7.01
N GLU A 315 12.10 6.37 6.89
CA GLU A 315 11.51 7.37 5.99
C GLU A 315 11.83 8.81 6.42
N ILE A 316 11.77 9.09 7.73
CA ILE A 316 12.19 10.40 8.27
C ILE A 316 13.69 10.62 8.03
N GLY A 317 14.52 9.58 8.18
CA GLY A 317 15.93 9.60 7.83
C GLY A 317 16.15 9.94 6.34
N GLN A 318 15.37 9.36 5.43
CA GLN A 318 15.45 9.66 4.00
C GLN A 318 15.08 11.12 3.70
N LEU A 319 13.98 11.61 4.28
CA LEU A 319 13.48 12.97 4.06
C LEU A 319 14.46 14.01 4.62
N THR A 320 15.04 13.76 5.80
CA THR A 320 16.07 14.65 6.38
C THR A 320 17.36 14.63 5.55
N ALA A 321 17.78 13.48 5.02
CA ALA A 321 18.89 13.41 4.08
C ALA A 321 18.59 14.13 2.75
N GLN A 322 17.35 14.07 2.25
CA GLN A 322 16.90 14.85 1.10
C GLN A 322 16.98 16.35 1.40
N ALA A 323 16.56 16.78 2.59
CA ALA A 323 16.65 18.18 2.99
C ALA A 323 18.10 18.69 3.01
N ILE A 324 19.03 17.89 3.54
CA ILE A 324 20.47 18.21 3.55
C ILE A 324 20.99 18.44 2.14
N ARG A 325 20.75 17.50 1.22
CA ARG A 325 21.19 17.63 -0.18
C ARG A 325 20.57 18.86 -0.84
N SER A 326 19.29 19.13 -0.58
CA SER A 326 18.61 20.31 -1.12
C SER A 326 19.22 21.62 -0.60
N MET A 327 19.60 21.69 0.69
CA MET A 327 20.32 22.84 1.25
C MET A 327 21.71 23.02 0.62
N GLN A 328 22.43 21.92 0.36
CA GLN A 328 23.73 21.96 -0.32
C GLN A 328 23.61 22.48 -1.76
N ASP A 329 22.52 22.15 -2.44
CA ASP A 329 22.21 22.60 -3.80
C ASP A 329 21.57 24.01 -3.85
N ALA A 330 21.50 24.73 -2.73
CA ALA A 330 20.81 26.02 -2.59
C ALA A 330 19.30 25.99 -2.94
N ARG A 331 18.66 24.82 -2.83
CA ARG A 331 17.22 24.60 -3.03
C ARG A 331 16.48 24.60 -1.69
N GLU A 332 16.50 25.74 -1.00
CA GLU A 332 15.99 25.87 0.37
C GLU A 332 14.49 25.57 0.50
N THR A 333 13.67 25.93 -0.48
CA THR A 333 12.24 25.61 -0.49
C THR A 333 11.99 24.11 -0.52
N GLU A 334 12.78 23.36 -1.29
CA GLU A 334 12.70 21.90 -1.32
C GLU A 334 13.18 21.29 -0.01
N ALA A 335 14.22 21.87 0.61
CA ALA A 335 14.70 21.44 1.92
C ALA A 335 13.62 21.61 2.99
N LEU A 336 12.98 22.78 3.03
CA LEU A 336 11.87 23.04 3.94
C LEU A 336 10.73 22.05 3.70
N GLY A 337 10.30 21.87 2.45
CA GLY A 337 9.23 20.93 2.12
C GLY A 337 9.53 19.48 2.50
N ALA A 338 10.80 19.05 2.45
CA ALA A 338 11.22 17.73 2.93
C ALA A 338 11.18 17.60 4.46
N LEU A 339 11.64 18.62 5.20
CA LEU A 339 11.56 18.65 6.66
C LEU A 339 10.11 18.64 7.14
N GLU A 340 9.23 19.42 6.51
CA GLU A 340 7.81 19.45 6.85
C GLU A 340 7.11 18.12 6.58
N ARG A 341 7.45 17.42 5.50
CA ARG A 341 6.93 16.06 5.25
C ARG A 341 7.37 15.10 6.35
N ALA A 342 8.61 15.21 6.81
CA ALA A 342 9.13 14.37 7.89
C ALA A 342 8.48 14.67 9.24
N GLU A 343 8.23 15.95 9.55
CA GLU A 343 7.49 16.38 10.73
C GLU A 343 6.02 15.92 10.69
N ARG A 344 5.32 16.11 9.55
CA ARG A 344 3.95 15.59 9.36
C ARG A 344 3.90 14.07 9.54
N LEU A 345 4.88 13.35 9.01
CA LEU A 345 4.97 11.91 9.20
C LEU A 345 5.11 11.57 10.69
N LEU A 346 6.00 12.25 11.43
CA LEU A 346 6.16 12.06 12.87
C LEU A 346 4.88 12.32 13.67
N GLN A 347 4.10 13.33 13.27
CA GLN A 347 2.80 13.65 13.91
C GLN A 347 1.74 12.56 13.71
N THR A 348 1.83 11.77 12.64
CA THR A 348 0.92 10.63 12.42
C THR A 348 1.27 9.39 13.25
N VAL A 349 2.43 9.39 13.91
CA VAL A 349 2.91 8.24 14.69
C VAL A 349 2.38 8.31 16.11
N HIS A 350 1.48 7.37 16.46
CA HIS A 350 1.05 7.16 17.84
C HIS A 350 2.26 6.85 18.74
N ASP A 351 2.23 7.32 20.00
CA ASP A 351 3.35 7.18 20.93
C ASP A 351 3.76 5.73 21.20
N GLU A 352 2.83 4.79 21.05
CA GLU A 352 3.09 3.35 21.19
C GLU A 352 3.84 2.75 19.99
N ALA A 353 3.80 3.41 18.82
CA ALA A 353 4.42 2.91 17.58
C ALA A 353 5.91 3.29 17.45
N LEU A 354 6.38 4.29 18.20
CA LEU A 354 7.77 4.73 18.18
C LEU A 354 8.34 4.77 19.61
N PRO A 355 9.27 3.85 19.95
CA PRO A 355 9.89 3.86 21.27
C PRO A 355 10.51 5.23 21.62
N PRO A 356 10.50 5.67 22.89
CA PRO A 356 10.98 7.00 23.28
C PRO A 356 12.37 7.35 22.75
N LYS A 357 13.32 6.41 22.85
CA LYS A 357 14.69 6.55 22.33
C LYS A 357 14.73 6.81 20.82
N ARG A 358 13.84 6.18 20.05
CA ARG A 358 13.72 6.39 18.59
C ARG A 358 13.08 7.73 18.27
N ARG A 359 12.08 8.14 19.05
CA ARG A 359 11.47 9.47 18.93
C ARG A 359 12.51 10.56 19.17
N GLU A 360 13.30 10.47 20.23
CA GLU A 360 14.41 11.40 20.50
C GLU A 360 15.47 11.44 19.39
N GLU A 361 15.79 10.30 18.77
CA GLU A 361 16.69 10.23 17.62
C GLU A 361 16.12 11.00 16.42
N VAL A 362 14.83 10.83 16.15
CA VAL A 362 14.12 11.53 15.07
C VAL A 362 14.01 13.03 15.36
N ASP A 363 13.61 13.40 16.56
CA ASP A 363 13.48 14.80 16.99
C ASP A 363 14.82 15.54 16.87
N ARG A 364 15.92 14.88 17.24
CA ARG A 364 17.27 15.43 17.06
C ARG A 364 17.61 15.68 15.59
N ARG A 365 17.25 14.78 14.68
CA ARG A 365 17.50 14.95 13.24
C ARG A 365 16.68 16.09 12.66
N LEU A 366 15.39 16.17 12.99
CA LEU A 366 14.51 17.24 12.54
C LEU A 366 14.95 18.60 13.11
N TRP A 367 15.26 18.64 14.41
CA TRP A 367 15.81 19.82 15.07
C TRP A 367 17.04 20.34 14.32
N TRP A 368 18.02 19.46 14.07
CA TRP A 368 19.24 19.84 13.38
C TRP A 368 18.95 20.38 11.97
N GLY A 369 18.04 19.73 11.23
CA GLY A 369 17.68 20.14 9.88
C GLY A 369 17.03 21.53 9.83
N TYR A 370 16.05 21.78 10.69
CA TYR A 370 15.39 23.08 10.80
C TYR A 370 16.34 24.17 11.32
N ASN A 371 17.15 23.87 12.34
CA ASN A 371 18.10 24.82 12.89
C ASN A 371 19.15 25.23 11.85
N LYS A 372 19.68 24.28 11.08
CA LYS A 372 20.63 24.57 9.99
C LYS A 372 20.02 25.39 8.86
N LEU A 373 18.78 25.10 8.47
CA LEU A 373 18.08 25.90 7.47
C LEU A 373 17.87 27.35 7.96
N GLY A 374 17.42 27.49 9.21
CA GLY A 374 17.22 28.79 9.85
C GLY A 374 18.51 29.61 9.92
N LEU A 375 19.60 29.02 10.40
CA LEU A 375 20.91 29.68 10.47
C LEU A 375 21.40 30.15 9.10
N ARG A 376 21.27 29.33 8.05
CA ARG A 376 21.65 29.74 6.68
C ARG A 376 20.86 30.95 6.19
N ARG A 377 19.58 31.04 6.52
CA ARG A 377 18.74 32.19 6.18
C ARG A 377 19.12 33.44 6.94
N VAL A 378 19.46 33.31 8.23
CA VAL A 378 20.00 34.41 9.04
C VAL A 378 21.32 34.92 8.44
N GLU A 379 22.25 34.01 8.09
CA GLU A 379 23.51 34.35 7.43
C GLU A 379 23.31 35.03 6.06
N GLY A 380 22.25 34.63 5.34
CA GLY A 380 21.84 35.22 4.06
C GLY A 380 21.02 36.51 4.18
N GLY A 381 20.71 36.98 5.39
CA GLY A 381 19.87 38.17 5.63
C GLY A 381 18.37 37.97 5.42
N ALA A 382 17.92 36.75 5.16
CA ALA A 382 16.51 36.36 5.04
C ALA A 382 15.90 36.13 6.44
N PHE A 383 15.89 37.18 7.26
CA PHE A 383 15.59 37.09 8.69
C PHE A 383 14.14 36.67 8.99
N GLU A 384 13.16 37.20 8.25
CA GLU A 384 11.73 36.84 8.45
C GLU A 384 11.50 35.37 8.11
N GLU A 385 12.10 34.90 7.00
CA GLU A 385 11.99 33.53 6.53
C GLU A 385 12.74 32.52 7.42
N ALA A 386 13.69 32.99 8.24
CA ALA A 386 14.39 32.16 9.21
C ALA A 386 13.52 31.81 10.43
N LEU A 387 12.53 32.64 10.77
CA LEU A 387 11.76 32.52 12.02
C LEU A 387 11.00 31.19 12.12
N ASP A 388 10.21 30.81 11.12
CA ASP A 388 9.39 29.59 11.19
C ASP A 388 10.24 28.30 11.34
N PRO A 389 11.29 28.07 10.52
CA PRO A 389 12.21 26.95 10.75
C PRO A 389 12.82 26.95 12.15
N LEU A 390 13.29 28.08 12.65
CA LEU A 390 13.93 28.15 13.97
C LEU A 390 12.93 27.90 15.11
N LEU A 391 11.68 28.32 14.99
CA LEU A 391 10.65 28.02 16.00
C LEU A 391 10.25 26.55 16.00
N ARG A 392 10.18 25.92 14.82
CA ARG A 392 10.03 24.45 14.73
C ARG A 392 11.20 23.74 15.38
N ALA A 393 12.43 24.20 15.14
CA ALA A 393 13.60 23.68 15.84
C ALA A 393 13.46 23.86 17.37
N LEU A 394 13.02 25.02 17.86
CA LEU A 394 12.88 25.26 19.30
C LEU A 394 11.90 24.27 19.95
N ARG A 395 10.79 23.96 19.29
CA ARG A 395 9.83 22.93 19.75
C ARG A 395 10.47 21.53 19.82
N LEU A 396 11.26 21.17 18.80
CA LEU A 396 11.95 19.87 18.71
C LEU A 396 13.19 19.76 19.62
N ALA A 397 13.72 20.87 20.13
CA ALA A 397 14.79 20.86 21.13
C ALA A 397 14.32 20.21 22.44
N GLY A 398 13.00 20.21 22.70
CA GLY A 398 12.41 19.57 23.88
C GLY A 398 12.98 20.18 25.14
N THR A 399 13.49 19.34 26.05
CA THR A 399 14.15 19.76 27.30
C THR A 399 15.68 19.82 27.21
N ALA A 400 16.27 19.64 26.02
CA ALA A 400 17.73 19.62 25.87
C ALA A 400 18.31 21.04 25.92
N PRO A 401 19.07 21.42 26.97
CA PRO A 401 19.45 22.81 27.21
C PRO A 401 20.36 23.37 26.11
N ASP A 402 21.31 22.58 25.61
CA ASP A 402 22.26 23.02 24.57
C ASP A 402 21.55 23.30 23.24
N ARG A 403 20.59 22.45 22.87
CA ARG A 403 19.79 22.64 21.64
C ARG A 403 18.89 23.86 21.75
N GLN A 404 18.30 24.06 22.94
CA GLN A 404 17.48 25.23 23.20
C GLN A 404 18.30 26.52 23.13
N SER A 405 19.46 26.58 23.78
CA SER A 405 20.29 27.78 23.81
C SER A 405 20.79 28.17 22.42
N GLU A 406 21.26 27.18 21.63
CA GLU A 406 21.67 27.40 20.23
C GLU A 406 20.52 27.96 19.39
N THR A 407 19.33 27.36 19.49
CA THR A 407 18.18 27.76 18.69
C THR A 407 17.64 29.13 19.12
N ARG A 408 17.60 29.42 20.44
CA ARG A 408 17.18 30.72 20.96
C ARG A 408 18.13 31.83 20.52
N ALA A 409 19.43 31.61 20.53
CA ALA A 409 20.41 32.59 20.05
C ALA A 409 20.17 32.93 18.56
N ALA A 410 19.94 31.92 17.72
CA ALA A 410 19.62 32.12 16.31
C ALA A 410 18.29 32.88 16.12
N LEU A 411 17.27 32.59 16.93
CA LEU A 411 15.99 33.31 16.91
C LEU A 411 16.16 34.78 17.27
N VAL A 412 16.90 35.09 18.33
CA VAL A 412 17.18 36.47 18.73
C VAL A 412 17.85 37.23 17.59
N GLN A 413 18.89 36.64 16.98
CA GLN A 413 19.58 37.24 15.84
C GLN A 413 18.63 37.46 14.65
N ALA A 414 17.73 36.52 14.36
CA ALA A 414 16.72 36.67 13.32
C ALA A 414 15.73 37.80 13.64
N PHE A 415 15.22 37.90 14.86
CA PHE A 415 14.32 38.98 15.26
C PHE A 415 15.01 40.34 15.24
N GLU A 416 16.25 40.44 15.70
CA GLU A 416 17.02 41.69 15.66
C GLU A 416 17.31 42.12 14.22
N GLY A 417 17.72 41.21 13.34
CA GLY A 417 17.95 41.50 11.93
C GLY A 417 16.67 41.88 11.19
N TRP A 418 15.56 41.18 11.44
CA TRP A 418 14.27 41.49 10.82
C TRP A 418 13.71 42.83 11.29
N THR A 419 13.81 43.14 12.58
CA THR A 419 13.37 44.44 13.12
C THR A 419 14.20 45.59 12.57
N GLU A 420 15.51 45.39 12.36
CA GLU A 420 16.38 46.39 11.75
C GLU A 420 16.02 46.65 10.28
N ALA A 421 15.90 45.58 9.48
CA ALA A 421 15.50 45.68 8.08
C ALA A 421 14.10 46.29 7.91
N SER A 422 13.15 45.89 8.77
CA SER A 422 11.79 46.41 8.76
C SER A 422 11.73 47.87 9.18
N ALA A 423 12.51 48.30 10.18
CA ALA A 423 12.54 49.69 10.62
C ALA A 423 12.99 50.64 9.49
N LEU A 424 13.95 50.21 8.65
CA LEU A 424 14.36 50.98 7.49
C LEU A 424 13.20 51.15 6.49
N ALA A 425 12.56 50.04 6.09
CA ALA A 425 11.45 50.07 5.15
C ALA A 425 10.25 50.87 5.69
N ILE A 426 9.96 50.78 6.98
CA ILE A 426 8.86 51.52 7.61
C ILE A 426 9.13 53.03 7.60
N ARG A 427 10.38 53.45 7.86
CA ARG A 427 10.77 54.87 7.77
C ARG A 427 10.63 55.40 6.34
N GLU A 428 11.04 54.62 5.34
CA GLU A 428 10.85 55.00 3.92
C GLU A 428 9.37 55.22 3.57
N VAL A 429 8.48 54.35 4.07
CA VAL A 429 7.02 54.49 3.89
C VAL A 429 6.48 55.73 4.61
N ALA A 430 6.95 55.99 5.83
CA ALA A 430 6.57 57.18 6.59
C ALA A 430 7.05 58.48 5.91
N ASP A 431 8.30 58.50 5.42
CA ASP A 431 8.91 59.63 4.71
C ASP A 431 8.21 59.88 3.35
N ALA A 432 7.66 58.84 2.73
CA ALA A 432 6.81 58.95 1.54
C ALA A 432 5.40 59.52 1.83
N GLY A 433 5.07 59.78 3.10
CA GLY A 433 3.82 60.40 3.54
C GLY A 433 2.71 59.41 3.89
N ASP A 434 2.93 58.10 3.78
CA ASP A 434 1.94 57.07 4.14
C ASP A 434 2.13 56.62 5.60
N ARG A 435 1.74 57.52 6.51
CA ARG A 435 1.86 57.28 7.95
C ARG A 435 1.01 56.10 8.44
N GLU A 436 -0.16 55.88 7.84
CA GLU A 436 -1.04 54.78 8.24
C GLU A 436 -0.41 53.43 7.91
N ALA A 437 0.15 53.26 6.70
CA ALA A 437 0.87 52.05 6.35
C ALA A 437 2.08 51.80 7.27
N ALA A 438 2.86 52.84 7.59
CA ALA A 438 3.98 52.74 8.52
C ALA A 438 3.55 52.25 9.91
N ILE A 439 2.39 52.71 10.40
CA ILE A 439 1.80 52.24 11.66
C ILE A 439 1.38 50.77 11.56
N VAL A 440 0.72 50.36 10.48
CA VAL A 440 0.29 48.96 10.27
C VAL A 440 1.50 48.02 10.23
N HIS A 441 2.58 48.40 9.55
CA HIS A 441 3.80 47.61 9.49
C HIS A 441 4.50 47.52 10.86
N SER A 442 4.52 48.62 11.62
CA SER A 442 5.05 48.62 12.99
C SER A 442 4.22 47.73 13.92
N ASP A 443 2.89 47.73 13.75
CA ASP A 443 1.97 46.86 14.50
C ASP A 443 2.22 45.38 14.18
N LYS A 444 2.41 45.03 12.91
CA LYS A 444 2.77 43.66 12.51
C LYS A 444 4.05 43.20 13.23
N LEU A 445 5.06 44.05 13.28
CA LEU A 445 6.35 43.74 13.91
C LEU A 445 6.19 43.57 15.43
N TRP A 446 5.45 44.46 16.08
CA TRP A 446 5.13 44.37 17.50
C TRP A 446 4.39 43.09 17.84
N THR A 447 3.28 42.80 17.14
CA THR A 447 2.50 41.59 17.36
C THR A 447 3.37 40.35 17.22
N ARG A 448 4.24 40.30 16.21
CA ARG A 448 5.10 39.14 16.00
C ARG A 448 6.12 38.94 17.12
N LEU A 449 6.71 40.02 17.65
CA LEU A 449 7.60 39.96 18.83
C LEU A 449 6.85 39.52 20.08
N SER A 450 5.61 40.01 20.29
CA SER A 450 4.77 39.57 21.40
C SER A 450 4.44 38.09 21.31
N THR A 451 4.06 37.59 20.12
CA THR A 451 3.83 36.15 19.90
C THR A 451 5.08 35.32 20.17
N ALA A 452 6.27 35.85 19.88
CA ALA A 452 7.53 35.15 20.14
C ALA A 452 7.77 34.86 21.63
N LEU A 453 7.22 35.70 22.53
CA LEU A 453 7.24 35.44 23.98
C LEU A 453 6.38 34.22 24.35
N GLU A 454 5.21 34.09 23.71
CA GLU A 454 4.32 32.94 23.90
C GLU A 454 4.93 31.65 23.33
N GLU A 455 5.77 31.78 22.29
CA GLU A 455 6.50 30.67 21.67
C GLU A 455 7.77 30.25 22.43
N GLY A 456 8.05 30.86 23.59
CA GLY A 456 9.07 30.38 24.55
C GLY A 456 10.39 31.16 24.56
N LEU A 457 10.43 32.36 23.97
CA LEU A 457 11.50 33.34 24.17
C LEU A 457 11.19 34.24 25.36
N SER A 458 12.23 34.72 26.04
CA SER A 458 12.08 35.65 27.16
C SER A 458 12.08 37.11 26.71
N GLU A 459 11.45 37.97 27.51
CA GLU A 459 11.48 39.43 27.29
C GLU A 459 12.92 39.96 27.30
N ARG A 460 13.79 39.38 28.13
CA ARG A 460 15.22 39.74 28.19
C ARG A 460 15.94 39.43 26.88
N GLU A 461 15.64 38.30 26.25
CA GLU A 461 16.24 37.90 24.97
C GLU A 461 15.80 38.82 23.82
N LEU A 462 14.56 39.30 23.84
CA LEU A 462 14.00 40.17 22.80
C LEU A 462 14.06 41.67 23.12
N ALA A 463 14.71 42.07 24.22
CA ALA A 463 14.72 43.45 24.69
C ALA A 463 15.26 44.45 23.64
N GLY A 464 16.29 44.06 22.89
CA GLY A 464 16.85 44.88 21.81
C GLY A 464 15.84 45.15 20.69
N ALA A 465 15.18 44.09 20.23
CA ALA A 465 14.11 44.15 19.23
C ALA A 465 12.93 45.02 19.71
N PHE A 466 12.41 44.79 20.91
CA PHE A 466 11.32 45.59 21.47
C PHE A 466 11.67 47.07 21.60
N THR A 467 12.87 47.39 22.08
CA THR A 467 13.34 48.78 22.21
C THR A 467 13.35 49.49 20.86
N ARG A 468 13.82 48.80 19.81
CA ARG A 468 13.85 49.35 18.45
C ARG A 468 12.46 49.62 17.89
N VAL A 469 11.51 48.72 18.11
CA VAL A 469 10.12 48.89 17.66
C VAL A 469 9.42 50.01 18.42
N ARG A 470 9.65 50.16 19.74
CA ARG A 470 9.11 51.29 20.52
C ARG A 470 9.58 52.64 19.98
N ARG A 471 10.88 52.76 19.72
CA ARG A 471 11.46 53.95 19.10
C ARG A 471 10.84 54.25 17.74
N LEU A 472 10.55 53.22 16.94
CA LEU A 472 9.88 53.38 15.65
C LEU A 472 8.46 53.96 15.81
N PHE A 473 7.69 53.50 16.80
CA PHE A 473 6.39 54.08 17.11
C PHE A 473 6.48 55.55 17.54
N GLU A 474 7.45 55.89 18.38
CA GLU A 474 7.71 57.28 18.81
C GLU A 474 8.06 58.18 17.62
N GLU A 475 8.94 57.72 16.71
CA GLU A 475 9.33 58.44 15.49
C GLU A 475 8.14 58.68 14.55
N ILE A 476 7.20 57.73 14.47
CA ILE A 476 5.96 57.83 13.66
C ILE A 476 4.86 58.57 14.45
N GLY A 477 5.15 59.06 15.66
CA GLY A 477 4.26 59.88 16.49
C GLY A 477 3.05 59.11 17.03
N ARG A 478 3.21 57.82 17.33
CA ARG A 478 2.23 56.99 18.06
C ARG A 478 2.87 56.60 19.39
N GLU A 479 2.25 56.98 20.51
CA GLU A 479 2.70 56.49 21.83
C GLU A 479 2.21 55.06 22.04
N ARG A 480 3.11 54.18 22.50
CA ARG A 480 2.81 52.80 22.88
C ARG A 480 3.57 52.36 24.13
#